data_AF-A0A3D2PVT0-F1
#
_entry.id   AF-A0A3D2PVT0-F1
#
_cell.length_a   1.000
_cell.length_b   1.000
_cell.length_c   1.000
_cell.angle_alpha   90.00
_cell.angle_beta   90.00
_cell.angle_gamma   90.00
#
_symmetry.space_group_name_H-M   'P 1'
#
loop_
_entity.id
_entity.type
_entity.pdbx_description
1 polymer ?
#
loop_
_entity_poly.entity_id
_entity_poly.type
_entity_poly.pdbx_seq_one_letter_code
_entity_poly.pdbx_strand_id
1 'polypeptide(L)'
;IAAYEHGTDFSIYMEEDGLIHAGSGLDQVTWMDVRVGDWVATPRHGKPVEINALWYHALCLMEEWAMRFGEDGSHYAALAAHAKESFAKEFWNEKDGCLYDVVDGLEGDATLRPNQIYAVSLPHRMLDADKEKKIVDKVYEKLYAKTGLRSLSPDDKEYHPTYEGCLDKRDHAYHQGTSWGFLLGGFLTAYVHVYGTSKEVIKRVDAMLDATREQFYHGCIGSIAEIFDGDEPHTSRGCYAQAWSVGEILRAYTEDILPYK
;
A
#
# COMPACT_ATOMS: atom_id res chain seq x y z
N ILE A 1 11.62 13.19 11.21
CA ILE A 1 12.36 13.84 10.11
C ILE A 1 13.86 13.67 10.29
N ALA A 2 14.50 14.32 11.26
CA ALA A 2 15.97 14.26 11.44
C ALA A 2 16.58 12.84 11.50
N ALA A 3 15.91 11.86 12.12
CA ALA A 3 16.40 10.47 12.16
C ALA A 3 16.37 9.78 10.78
N TYR A 4 15.39 10.11 9.93
CA TYR A 4 15.35 9.59 8.56
C TYR A 4 16.40 10.28 7.69
N GLU A 5 16.60 11.60 7.86
CA GLU A 5 17.63 12.34 7.12
C GLU A 5 19.06 11.86 7.40
N HIS A 6 19.39 11.61 8.68
CA HIS A 6 20.73 11.17 9.07
C HIS A 6 20.91 9.64 9.03
N GLY A 7 19.80 8.91 8.94
CA GLY A 7 19.79 7.47 8.99
C GLY A 7 19.71 6.88 10.39
N THR A 8 19.41 5.58 10.40
CA THR A 8 19.29 4.72 11.58
C THR A 8 20.26 3.55 11.50
N ASP A 9 20.45 2.85 12.62
CA ASP A 9 21.29 1.65 12.69
C ASP A 9 20.75 0.44 11.88
N PHE A 10 19.55 0.54 11.29
CA PHE A 10 18.86 -0.54 10.56
C PHE A 10 18.80 -0.31 9.04
N SER A 11 19.78 0.41 8.48
CA SER A 11 19.85 0.72 7.05
C SER A 11 18.60 1.44 6.51
N ILE A 12 17.96 2.23 7.38
CA ILE A 12 16.88 3.16 7.01
C ILE A 12 17.46 4.56 7.03
N TYR A 13 17.51 5.22 5.88
CA TYR A 13 18.10 6.55 5.72
C TYR A 13 17.56 7.23 4.46
N MET A 14 17.70 8.55 4.41
CA MET A 14 17.39 9.34 3.23
C MET A 14 18.60 9.40 2.30
N GLU A 15 18.38 9.18 1.01
CA GLU A 15 19.40 9.34 -0.01
C GLU A 15 19.46 10.78 -0.55
N GLU A 16 20.46 11.06 -1.39
CA GLU A 16 20.69 12.39 -1.96
C GLU A 16 19.50 12.92 -2.76
N ASP A 17 18.65 12.05 -3.30
CA ASP A 17 17.44 12.38 -4.04
C ASP A 17 16.22 12.67 -3.15
N GLY A 18 16.40 12.67 -1.82
CA GLY A 18 15.36 12.95 -0.84
C GLY A 18 14.41 11.77 -0.57
N LEU A 19 14.67 10.60 -1.16
CA LEU A 19 13.89 9.38 -0.96
C LEU A 19 14.46 8.52 0.17
N ILE A 20 13.59 7.76 0.83
CA ILE A 20 13.95 6.88 1.93
C ILE A 20 14.33 5.51 1.40
N HIS A 21 15.59 5.16 1.64
CA HIS A 21 16.09 3.80 1.59
C HIS A 21 15.70 3.04 2.86
N ALA A 22 15.37 1.76 2.74
CA ALA A 22 14.97 0.91 3.84
C ALA A 22 15.49 -0.53 3.70
N GLY A 23 16.21 -0.99 4.72
CA GLY A 23 16.61 -2.38 4.89
C GLY A 23 17.87 -2.77 4.13
N SER A 24 18.55 -3.79 4.63
CA SER A 24 19.74 -4.37 4.01
C SER A 24 19.90 -5.83 4.44
N GLY A 25 20.70 -6.63 3.73
CA GLY A 25 21.05 -7.98 4.17
C GLY A 25 19.85 -8.88 4.47
N LEU A 26 19.52 -9.09 5.75
CA LEU A 26 18.39 -9.93 6.20
C LEU A 26 17.28 -9.13 6.90
N ASP A 27 17.34 -7.80 6.86
CA ASP A 27 16.37 -6.92 7.50
C ASP A 27 15.02 -7.00 6.76
N GLN A 28 13.91 -7.06 7.50
CA GLN A 28 12.55 -7.05 6.97
C GLN A 28 11.78 -5.88 7.59
N VAL A 29 11.89 -4.71 6.97
CA VAL A 29 11.43 -3.42 7.55
C VAL A 29 10.17 -2.87 6.87
N THR A 30 9.52 -3.68 6.04
CA THR A 30 8.21 -3.35 5.43
C THR A 30 7.15 -4.30 6.00
N TRP A 31 5.87 -4.04 5.74
CA TRP A 31 4.80 -4.94 6.20
C TRP A 31 4.82 -6.31 5.50
N MET A 32 5.54 -6.44 4.38
CA MET A 32 5.81 -7.72 3.73
C MET A 32 7.10 -8.34 4.31
N ASP A 33 7.03 -8.87 5.54
CA ASP A 33 8.19 -9.15 6.40
C ASP A 33 8.55 -10.64 6.60
N VAL A 34 7.99 -11.54 5.78
CA VAL A 34 8.25 -12.98 5.92
C VAL A 34 9.70 -13.35 5.64
N ARG A 35 10.29 -14.02 6.64
CA ARG A 35 11.63 -14.62 6.60
C ARG A 35 11.60 -16.05 7.14
N VAL A 36 12.16 -17.00 6.39
CA VAL A 36 12.33 -18.40 6.81
C VAL A 36 13.82 -18.74 6.84
N GLY A 37 14.42 -18.74 8.03
CA GLY A 37 15.86 -18.96 8.18
C GLY A 37 16.67 -17.84 7.51
N ASP A 38 17.43 -18.18 6.47
CA ASP A 38 18.19 -17.22 5.66
C ASP A 38 17.47 -16.85 4.34
N TRP A 39 16.28 -17.39 4.11
CA TRP A 39 15.46 -17.02 2.97
C TRP A 39 14.53 -15.86 3.32
N VAL A 40 14.61 -14.82 2.52
CA VAL A 40 13.70 -13.68 2.55
C VAL A 40 12.73 -13.82 1.38
N ALA A 41 11.43 -13.93 1.69
CA ALA A 41 10.42 -14.23 0.68
C ALA A 41 10.18 -13.06 -0.29
N THR A 42 10.18 -11.85 0.26
CA THR A 42 9.89 -10.61 -0.46
C THR A 42 10.87 -9.53 0.00
N PRO A 43 12.15 -9.61 -0.39
CA PRO A 43 13.12 -8.59 0.00
C PRO A 43 12.74 -7.28 -0.68
N ARG A 44 12.37 -6.28 0.13
CA ARG A 44 12.00 -4.94 -0.34
C ARG A 44 13.06 -3.93 0.12
N HIS A 45 14.32 -4.25 -0.16
CA HIS A 45 15.49 -3.39 0.12
C HIS A 45 15.67 -2.37 -0.99
N GLY A 46 16.11 -1.16 -0.65
CA GLY A 46 16.10 -0.03 -1.57
C GLY A 46 15.06 0.98 -1.11
N LYS A 47 14.29 1.54 -2.04
CA LYS A 47 13.26 2.55 -1.77
C LYS A 47 11.87 1.97 -1.97
N PRO A 48 11.19 1.43 -0.93
CA PRO A 48 9.82 0.96 -1.05
C PRO A 48 8.84 2.09 -1.39
N VAL A 49 7.92 1.80 -2.31
CA VAL A 49 6.99 2.80 -2.85
C VAL A 49 6.09 3.44 -1.79
N GLU A 50 5.55 2.66 -0.86
CA GLU A 50 4.65 3.15 0.17
C GLU A 50 5.37 3.90 1.29
N ILE A 51 6.62 3.52 1.62
CA ILE A 51 7.43 4.26 2.58
C ILE A 51 7.72 5.66 2.04
N ASN A 52 8.03 5.77 0.76
CA ASN A 52 8.29 7.06 0.13
C ASN A 52 7.02 7.90 -0.04
N ALA A 53 5.86 7.28 -0.28
CA ALA A 53 4.58 7.97 -0.24
C ALA A 53 4.25 8.53 1.15
N LEU A 54 4.44 7.73 2.19
CA LEU A 54 4.25 8.15 3.58
C LEU A 54 5.25 9.23 4.00
N TRP A 55 6.50 9.12 3.55
CA TRP A 55 7.55 10.10 3.80
C TRP A 55 7.19 11.47 3.23
N TYR A 56 6.84 11.53 1.96
CA TYR A 56 6.38 12.78 1.34
C TYR A 56 5.16 13.36 2.06
N HIS A 57 4.18 12.52 2.40
CA HIS A 57 3.01 12.96 3.14
C HIS A 57 3.38 13.53 4.52
N ALA A 58 4.32 12.90 5.24
CA ALA A 58 4.80 13.39 6.52
C ALA A 58 5.54 14.74 6.38
N LEU A 59 6.33 14.95 5.33
CA LEU A 59 7.00 16.23 5.09
C LEU A 59 5.99 17.37 4.86
N CYS A 60 4.96 17.13 4.05
CA CYS A 60 3.88 18.09 3.85
C CYS A 60 3.16 18.42 5.17
N LEU A 61 2.84 17.41 5.99
CA LEU A 61 2.21 17.66 7.30
C LEU A 61 3.12 18.47 8.24
N MET A 62 4.43 18.22 8.22
CA MET A 62 5.39 18.96 9.03
C MET A 62 5.49 20.43 8.59
N GLU A 63 5.46 20.70 7.28
CA GLU A 63 5.36 22.06 6.76
C GLU A 63 4.07 22.74 7.26
N GLU A 64 2.92 22.10 7.09
CA GLU A 64 1.62 22.64 7.50
C GLU A 64 1.56 22.94 9.00
N TRP A 65 2.09 22.04 9.83
CA TRP A 65 2.11 22.21 11.28
C TRP A 65 3.08 23.31 11.69
N ALA A 66 4.28 23.37 11.12
CA ALA A 66 5.24 24.44 11.40
C ALA A 66 4.58 25.81 11.12
N MET A 67 3.96 25.97 9.95
CA MET A 67 3.25 27.20 9.60
C MET A 67 2.09 27.51 10.56
N ARG A 68 1.31 26.50 10.95
CA ARG A 68 0.18 26.66 11.88
C ARG A 68 0.62 27.13 13.27
N PHE A 69 1.79 26.72 13.72
CA PHE A 69 2.34 27.09 15.04
C PHE A 69 3.28 28.30 14.98
N GLY A 70 3.46 28.93 13.82
CA GLY A 70 4.32 30.11 13.65
C GLY A 70 5.82 29.79 13.64
N GLU A 71 6.18 28.55 13.32
CA GLU A 71 7.54 28.09 13.10
C GLU A 71 7.93 28.13 11.62
N ASP A 72 9.22 27.97 11.31
CA ASP A 72 9.72 27.92 9.94
C ASP A 72 9.56 26.52 9.32
N GLY A 73 8.66 26.39 8.35
CA GLY A 73 8.42 25.14 7.61
C GLY A 73 9.24 24.99 6.33
N SER A 74 10.10 25.94 5.98
CA SER A 74 10.78 25.99 4.67
C SER A 74 11.66 24.78 4.37
N HIS A 75 12.31 24.23 5.41
CA HIS A 75 13.09 22.99 5.31
C HIS A 75 12.22 21.80 4.86
N TYR A 76 11.06 21.62 5.49
CA TYR A 76 10.14 20.53 5.14
C TYR A 76 9.55 20.71 3.74
N ALA A 77 9.19 21.95 3.38
CA ALA A 77 8.68 22.29 2.05
C ALA A 77 9.70 21.97 0.95
N ALA A 78 10.95 22.37 1.13
CA ALA A 78 12.03 22.10 0.19
C ALA A 78 12.28 20.60 0.02
N LEU A 79 12.25 19.86 1.13
CA LEU A 79 12.46 18.42 1.10
C LEU A 79 11.28 17.67 0.47
N ALA A 80 10.05 18.09 0.75
CA ALA A 80 8.85 17.54 0.13
C ALA A 80 8.86 17.75 -1.39
N ALA A 81 9.26 18.94 -1.85
CA ALA A 81 9.38 19.25 -3.27
C ALA A 81 10.42 18.35 -3.96
N HIS A 82 11.59 18.16 -3.34
CA HIS A 82 12.64 17.30 -3.87
C HIS A 82 12.19 15.83 -3.92
N ALA A 83 11.66 15.29 -2.81
CA ALA A 83 11.18 13.92 -2.74
C ALA A 83 10.07 13.65 -3.77
N LYS A 84 9.17 14.62 -4.00
CA LYS A 84 8.12 14.51 -5.01
C LYS A 84 8.68 14.41 -6.43
N GLU A 85 9.64 15.27 -6.78
CA GLU A 85 10.26 15.27 -8.10
C GLU A 85 10.99 13.94 -8.35
N SER A 86 11.80 13.51 -7.39
CA SER A 86 12.51 12.23 -7.44
C SER A 86 11.54 11.05 -7.51
N PHE A 87 10.49 11.02 -6.70
CA PHE A 87 9.52 9.95 -6.71
C PHE A 87 8.84 9.81 -8.08
N ALA A 88 8.35 10.92 -8.64
CA ALA A 88 7.65 10.91 -9.93
C ALA A 88 8.54 10.48 -11.09
N LYS A 89 9.86 10.70 -10.97
CA LYS A 89 10.88 10.32 -11.95
C LYS A 89 11.29 8.85 -11.82
N GLU A 90 11.60 8.40 -10.61
CA GLU A 90 12.23 7.10 -10.38
C GLU A 90 11.22 5.95 -10.29
N PHE A 91 10.03 6.18 -9.72
CA PHE A 91 9.07 5.09 -9.50
C PHE A 91 8.13 4.81 -10.69
N TRP A 92 7.96 5.76 -11.62
CA TRP A 92 6.99 5.57 -12.71
C TRP A 92 7.51 4.58 -13.76
N ASN A 93 6.87 3.42 -13.86
CA ASN A 93 7.12 2.43 -14.89
C ASN A 93 6.24 2.73 -16.12
N GLU A 94 6.81 3.42 -17.11
CA GLU A 94 6.13 3.78 -18.37
C GLU A 94 5.62 2.57 -19.15
N LYS A 95 6.33 1.44 -19.09
CA LYS A 95 6.00 0.24 -19.86
C LYS A 95 4.71 -0.40 -19.36
N ASP A 96 4.58 -0.54 -18.04
CA ASP A 96 3.44 -1.25 -17.43
C ASP A 96 2.32 -0.30 -16.98
N GLY A 97 2.61 1.02 -16.95
CA GLY A 97 1.65 2.07 -16.60
C GLY A 97 1.26 2.06 -15.13
N CYS A 98 2.22 1.78 -14.26
CA CYS A 98 2.08 1.72 -12.80
C CYS A 98 3.39 2.10 -12.12
N LEU A 99 3.48 1.98 -10.79
CA LEU A 99 4.75 2.20 -10.08
C LEU A 99 5.56 0.93 -9.97
N TYR A 100 6.89 1.07 -9.98
CA TYR A 100 7.79 0.06 -9.41
C TYR A 100 7.45 -0.12 -7.92
N ASP A 101 7.52 -1.35 -7.42
CA ASP A 101 7.23 -1.62 -6.01
C ASP A 101 8.36 -1.15 -5.08
N VAL A 102 9.60 -1.26 -5.58
CA VAL A 102 10.83 -0.81 -4.94
C VAL A 102 11.78 -0.27 -6.01
N VAL A 103 12.53 0.79 -5.70
CA VAL A 103 13.61 1.30 -6.56
C VAL A 103 14.95 1.12 -5.85
N ASP A 104 15.92 0.50 -6.51
CA ASP A 104 17.29 0.35 -5.99
C ASP A 104 18.32 0.56 -7.12
N GLY A 105 18.97 1.73 -7.13
CA GLY A 105 19.90 2.09 -8.20
C GLY A 105 19.23 2.32 -9.55
N LEU A 106 19.74 1.69 -10.61
CA LEU A 106 19.29 1.91 -12.00
C LEU A 106 18.12 1.01 -12.42
N GLU A 107 17.74 0.04 -11.61
CA GLU A 107 16.65 -0.90 -11.90
C GLU A 107 15.59 -0.84 -10.79
N GLY A 108 14.32 -0.80 -11.18
CA GLY A 108 13.18 -0.88 -10.26
C GLY A 108 12.54 -2.26 -10.30
N ASP A 109 12.00 -2.70 -9.16
CA ASP A 109 11.18 -3.91 -9.09
C ASP A 109 9.82 -3.64 -9.77
N ALA A 110 9.65 -4.21 -10.97
CA ALA A 110 8.44 -4.10 -11.77
C ALA A 110 7.30 -5.02 -11.33
N THR A 111 7.50 -5.82 -10.28
CA THR A 111 6.47 -6.72 -9.79
C THR A 111 5.23 -5.93 -9.34
N LEU A 112 4.08 -6.28 -9.91
CA LEU A 112 2.82 -5.58 -9.65
C LEU A 112 2.28 -5.96 -8.27
N ARG A 113 2.44 -5.03 -7.31
CA ARG A 113 2.01 -5.15 -5.91
C ARG A 113 1.05 -4.03 -5.50
N PRO A 114 0.27 -4.22 -4.42
CA PRO A 114 -0.73 -3.24 -4.00
C PRO A 114 -0.14 -2.01 -3.28
N ASN A 115 1.15 -2.04 -2.90
CA ASN A 115 1.81 -0.99 -2.12
C ASN A 115 1.72 0.41 -2.77
N GLN A 116 1.72 0.45 -4.11
CA GLN A 116 1.56 1.69 -4.88
C GLN A 116 0.25 2.45 -4.56
N ILE A 117 -0.75 1.80 -3.96
CA ILE A 117 -2.02 2.46 -3.63
C ILE A 117 -1.82 3.58 -2.60
N TYR A 118 -0.79 3.49 -1.74
CA TYR A 118 -0.45 4.53 -0.78
C TYR A 118 -0.04 5.85 -1.47
N ALA A 119 0.54 5.79 -2.68
CA ALA A 119 0.86 6.99 -3.44
C ALA A 119 -0.38 7.78 -3.91
N VAL A 120 -1.56 7.14 -3.88
CA VAL A 120 -2.84 7.70 -4.35
C VAL A 120 -3.85 7.89 -3.21
N SER A 121 -3.79 7.06 -2.15
CA SER A 121 -4.76 7.12 -1.04
C SER A 121 -4.46 8.22 -0.03
N LEU A 122 -3.20 8.67 0.08
CA LEU A 122 -2.82 9.71 1.03
C LEU A 122 -3.35 11.09 0.58
N PRO A 123 -3.66 12.01 1.52
CA PRO A 123 -4.12 13.36 1.18
C PRO A 123 -3.12 14.16 0.34
N HIS A 124 -1.83 14.04 0.65
CA HIS A 124 -0.75 14.66 -0.14
C HIS A 124 -0.21 13.65 -1.13
N ARG A 125 -0.32 13.97 -2.43
CA ARG A 125 0.05 13.07 -3.54
C ARG A 125 1.13 13.68 -4.43
N MET A 126 1.92 12.79 -5.04
CA MET A 126 3.13 13.16 -5.80
C MET A 126 2.93 13.12 -7.32
N LEU A 127 1.93 12.40 -7.81
CA LEU A 127 1.74 12.12 -9.23
C LEU A 127 0.66 13.02 -9.85
N ASP A 128 0.62 13.08 -11.17
CA ASP A 128 -0.49 13.69 -11.89
C ASP A 128 -1.74 12.78 -11.89
N ALA A 129 -2.90 13.39 -12.15
CA ALA A 129 -4.19 12.70 -12.08
C ALA A 129 -4.31 11.51 -13.06
N ASP A 130 -3.66 11.57 -14.22
CA ASP A 130 -3.71 10.49 -15.21
C ASP A 130 -2.91 9.28 -14.73
N LYS A 131 -1.72 9.49 -14.14
CA LYS A 131 -0.92 8.42 -13.54
C LYS A 131 -1.62 7.80 -12.32
N GLU A 132 -2.20 8.62 -11.45
CA GLU A 132 -2.97 8.14 -10.30
C GLU A 132 -4.14 7.25 -10.72
N LYS A 133 -4.89 7.69 -11.74
CA LYS A 133 -6.01 6.90 -12.28
C LYS A 133 -5.53 5.58 -12.87
N LYS A 134 -4.42 5.57 -13.62
CA LYS A 134 -3.83 4.33 -14.17
C LYS A 134 -3.44 3.34 -13.07
N ILE A 135 -2.87 3.82 -11.97
CA ILE A 135 -2.51 3.00 -10.81
C ILE A 135 -3.76 2.34 -10.22
N VAL A 136 -4.80 3.12 -9.93
CA VAL A 136 -6.05 2.61 -9.34
C VAL A 136 -6.71 1.59 -10.28
N ASP A 137 -6.76 1.88 -11.58
CA ASP A 137 -7.33 0.97 -12.58
C ASP A 137 -6.57 -0.35 -12.64
N LYS A 138 -5.23 -0.29 -12.61
CA LYS A 138 -4.38 -1.48 -12.62
C LYS A 138 -4.59 -2.34 -11.37
N VAL A 139 -4.60 -1.71 -10.19
CA VAL A 139 -4.83 -2.39 -8.91
C VAL A 139 -6.22 -3.02 -8.88
N TYR A 140 -7.24 -2.31 -9.36
CA TYR A 140 -8.59 -2.85 -9.46
C TYR A 140 -8.69 -4.04 -10.43
N GLU A 141 -8.05 -3.95 -11.59
CA GLU A 141 -8.08 -5.02 -12.60
C GLU A 141 -7.36 -6.28 -12.12
N LYS A 142 -6.18 -6.13 -11.51
CA LYS A 142 -5.25 -7.25 -11.26
C LYS A 142 -5.25 -7.75 -9.83
N LEU A 143 -5.43 -6.85 -8.85
CA LEU A 143 -5.17 -7.16 -7.44
C LEU A 143 -6.44 -7.19 -6.59
N TYR A 144 -7.54 -6.56 -7.01
CA TYR A 144 -8.79 -6.61 -6.25
C TYR A 144 -9.35 -8.04 -6.17
N ALA A 145 -9.58 -8.49 -4.93
CA ALA A 145 -10.02 -9.84 -4.60
C ALA A 145 -11.24 -9.82 -3.67
N LYS A 146 -12.13 -8.83 -3.85
CA LYS A 146 -13.41 -8.62 -3.14
C LYS A 146 -13.30 -8.30 -1.65
N THR A 147 -12.62 -9.13 -0.86
CA THR A 147 -12.42 -8.96 0.58
C THR A 147 -11.08 -8.29 0.92
N GLY A 148 -10.28 -7.96 -0.09
CA GLY A 148 -8.95 -7.38 0.07
C GLY A 148 -8.26 -7.12 -1.27
N LEU A 149 -6.96 -6.80 -1.21
CA LEU A 149 -6.07 -6.77 -2.36
C LEU A 149 -5.05 -7.90 -2.29
N ARG A 150 -4.83 -8.61 -3.41
CA ARG A 150 -3.74 -9.57 -3.57
C ARG A 150 -2.40 -8.88 -3.38
N SER A 151 -1.52 -9.50 -2.62
CA SER A 151 -0.15 -9.05 -2.38
C SER A 151 0.76 -9.13 -3.62
N LEU A 152 0.37 -9.92 -4.63
CA LEU A 152 1.06 -10.13 -5.90
C LEU A 152 0.04 -10.37 -7.03
N SER A 153 0.36 -9.89 -8.23
CA SER A 153 -0.46 -10.14 -9.43
C SER A 153 -0.56 -11.64 -9.76
N PRO A 154 -1.76 -12.16 -10.10
CA PRO A 154 -1.92 -13.54 -10.59
C PRO A 154 -1.14 -13.88 -11.87
N ASP A 155 -0.72 -12.86 -12.62
CA ASP A 155 0.09 -13.03 -13.83
C ASP A 155 1.58 -13.30 -13.52
N ASP A 156 2.01 -13.12 -12.26
CA ASP A 156 3.38 -13.40 -11.84
C ASP A 156 3.59 -14.90 -11.59
N LYS A 157 4.76 -15.41 -11.97
CA LYS A 157 5.13 -16.83 -11.81
C LYS A 157 5.27 -17.26 -10.35
N GLU A 158 5.55 -16.31 -9.44
CA GLU A 158 5.66 -16.58 -8.01
C GLU A 158 4.32 -16.43 -7.30
N TYR A 159 3.21 -16.26 -8.03
CA TYR A 159 1.87 -16.16 -7.46
C TYR A 159 1.41 -17.49 -6.84
N HIS A 160 1.03 -17.41 -5.57
CA HIS A 160 0.46 -18.48 -4.78
C HIS A 160 -0.99 -18.13 -4.39
N PRO A 161 -2.00 -18.80 -4.98
CA PRO A 161 -3.40 -18.41 -4.84
C PRO A 161 -4.02 -18.73 -3.47
N THR A 162 -3.43 -19.66 -2.71
CA THR A 162 -4.02 -20.17 -1.47
C THR A 162 -3.01 -20.18 -0.33
N TYR A 163 -3.46 -19.80 0.86
CA TYR A 163 -2.66 -19.83 2.09
C TYR A 163 -3.08 -21.01 2.95
N GLU A 164 -2.52 -22.20 2.68
CA GLU A 164 -2.83 -23.43 3.41
C GLU A 164 -1.69 -24.45 3.42
N GLY A 165 -1.82 -25.47 4.27
CA GLY A 165 -0.86 -26.56 4.39
C GLY A 165 0.24 -26.31 5.44
N CYS A 166 1.42 -26.89 5.19
CA CYS A 166 2.56 -26.76 6.08
C CYS A 166 3.09 -25.31 6.13
N LEU A 167 3.87 -25.01 7.17
CA LEU A 167 4.42 -23.68 7.40
C LEU A 167 5.14 -23.12 6.17
N ASP A 168 6.03 -23.91 5.58
CA ASP A 168 6.76 -23.56 4.35
C ASP A 168 5.85 -23.05 3.21
N LYS A 169 4.80 -23.82 2.85
CA LYS A 169 3.83 -23.41 1.82
C LYS A 169 3.11 -22.11 2.15
N ARG A 170 2.79 -21.91 3.43
CA ARG A 170 2.10 -20.72 3.91
C ARG A 170 3.02 -19.51 3.85
N ASP A 171 4.26 -19.64 4.30
CA ASP A 171 5.26 -18.57 4.25
C ASP A 171 5.54 -18.14 2.79
N HIS A 172 5.58 -19.10 1.86
CA HIS A 172 5.66 -18.82 0.43
C HIS A 172 4.45 -18.07 -0.12
N ALA A 173 3.25 -18.24 0.43
CA ALA A 173 2.03 -17.60 -0.08
C ALA A 173 1.70 -16.25 0.58
N TYR A 174 2.16 -16.01 1.81
CA TYR A 174 1.69 -14.93 2.69
C TYR A 174 1.77 -13.52 2.06
N HIS A 175 2.86 -13.24 1.33
CA HIS A 175 3.03 -11.99 0.56
C HIS A 175 3.21 -12.21 -0.94
N GLN A 176 2.85 -13.38 -1.46
CA GLN A 176 3.00 -13.73 -2.87
C GLN A 176 1.66 -14.14 -3.50
N GLY A 177 0.55 -13.54 -3.09
CA GLY A 177 -0.75 -13.79 -3.72
C GLY A 177 -1.93 -13.79 -2.76
N THR A 178 -1.66 -14.05 -1.47
CA THR A 178 -2.64 -13.86 -0.40
C THR A 178 -3.25 -12.46 -0.47
N SER A 179 -4.58 -12.39 -0.29
CA SER A 179 -5.35 -11.15 -0.28
C SER A 179 -5.41 -10.55 1.12
N TRP A 180 -5.14 -9.26 1.25
CA TRP A 180 -5.04 -8.56 2.53
C TRP A 180 -6.21 -7.60 2.73
N GLY A 181 -6.92 -7.75 3.85
CA GLY A 181 -8.15 -6.99 4.11
C GLY A 181 -7.91 -5.50 4.33
N PHE A 182 -6.87 -5.14 5.10
CA PHE A 182 -6.60 -3.74 5.45
C PHE A 182 -6.30 -2.86 4.23
N LEU A 183 -5.66 -3.41 3.19
CA LEU A 183 -5.33 -2.66 1.96
C LEU A 183 -6.57 -2.17 1.20
N LEU A 184 -7.72 -2.79 1.44
CA LEU A 184 -8.96 -2.36 0.82
C LEU A 184 -9.37 -0.96 1.25
N GLY A 185 -9.08 -0.53 2.49
CA GLY A 185 -9.39 0.84 2.93
C GLY A 185 -8.67 1.90 2.10
N GLY A 186 -7.34 1.78 1.99
CA GLY A 186 -6.54 2.66 1.14
C GLY A 186 -6.96 2.62 -0.33
N PHE A 187 -7.33 1.45 -0.85
CA PHE A 187 -7.86 1.31 -2.21
C PHE A 187 -9.16 2.08 -2.45
N LEU A 188 -10.12 1.99 -1.53
CA LEU A 188 -11.40 2.70 -1.66
C LEU A 188 -11.20 4.22 -1.62
N THR A 189 -10.35 4.71 -0.71
CA THR A 189 -9.96 6.14 -0.65
C THR A 189 -9.33 6.58 -1.98
N ALA A 190 -8.35 5.82 -2.49
CA ALA A 190 -7.71 6.11 -3.77
C ALA A 190 -8.70 6.09 -4.96
N TYR A 191 -9.67 5.17 -4.95
CA TYR A 191 -10.71 5.11 -5.96
C TYR A 191 -11.58 6.37 -5.97
N VAL A 192 -12.01 6.83 -4.78
CA VAL A 192 -12.78 8.07 -4.65
C VAL A 192 -11.96 9.29 -5.04
N HIS A 193 -10.65 9.33 -4.73
CA HIS A 193 -9.76 10.41 -5.15
C HIS A 193 -9.70 10.60 -6.68
N VAL A 194 -9.61 9.51 -7.45
CA VAL A 194 -9.42 9.59 -8.91
C VAL A 194 -10.73 9.63 -9.70
N TYR A 195 -11.82 9.09 -9.15
CA TYR A 195 -13.13 9.05 -9.80
C TYR A 195 -14.13 10.08 -9.26
N GLY A 196 -13.80 10.72 -8.13
CA GLY A 196 -14.65 11.71 -7.46
C GLY A 196 -15.81 11.09 -6.69
N THR A 197 -16.74 11.95 -6.28
CA THR A 197 -17.79 11.63 -5.27
C THR A 197 -19.20 11.65 -5.85
N SER A 198 -19.34 11.42 -7.17
CA SER A 198 -20.66 11.32 -7.78
C SER A 198 -21.44 10.13 -7.20
N LYS A 199 -22.78 10.23 -7.16
CA LYS A 199 -23.65 9.15 -6.63
C LYS A 199 -23.38 7.79 -7.27
N GLU A 200 -23.03 7.77 -8.55
CA GLU A 200 -22.73 6.53 -9.27
C GLU A 200 -21.40 5.92 -8.82
N VAL A 201 -20.37 6.76 -8.62
CA VAL A 201 -19.07 6.31 -8.09
C VAL A 201 -19.24 5.80 -6.66
N ILE A 202 -19.93 6.53 -5.80
CA ILE A 202 -20.13 6.14 -4.40
C ILE A 202 -20.93 4.84 -4.30
N LYS A 203 -21.97 4.67 -5.12
CA LYS A 203 -22.70 3.39 -5.20
C LYS A 203 -21.78 2.23 -5.60
N ARG A 204 -20.86 2.45 -6.53
CA ARG A 204 -19.90 1.42 -6.98
C ARG A 204 -18.90 1.09 -5.87
N VAL A 205 -18.30 2.08 -5.24
CA VAL A 205 -17.34 1.90 -4.13
C VAL A 205 -18.03 1.21 -2.94
N ASP A 206 -19.27 1.58 -2.63
CA ASP A 206 -20.06 0.91 -1.59
C ASP A 206 -20.31 -0.57 -1.91
N ALA A 207 -20.60 -0.91 -3.18
CA ALA A 207 -20.78 -2.30 -3.61
C ALA A 207 -19.47 -3.13 -3.57
N MET A 208 -18.30 -2.50 -3.66
CA MET A 208 -17.02 -3.21 -3.48
C MET A 208 -16.89 -3.79 -2.05
N LEU A 209 -17.62 -3.26 -1.08
CA LEU A 209 -17.63 -3.78 0.29
C LEU A 209 -18.61 -4.94 0.50
N ASP A 210 -19.39 -5.37 -0.50
CA ASP A 210 -20.43 -6.40 -0.31
C ASP A 210 -19.85 -7.72 0.22
N ALA A 211 -18.76 -8.21 -0.37
CA ALA A 211 -18.10 -9.42 0.13
C ALA A 211 -17.52 -9.24 1.55
N THR A 212 -17.03 -8.03 1.85
CA THR A 212 -16.52 -7.69 3.18
C THR A 212 -17.65 -7.67 4.21
N ARG A 213 -18.87 -7.22 3.85
CA ARG A 213 -20.05 -7.28 4.72
C ARG A 213 -20.47 -8.71 5.02
N GLU A 214 -20.42 -9.60 4.03
CA GLU A 214 -20.72 -11.02 4.24
C GLU A 214 -19.76 -11.65 5.26
N GLN A 215 -18.49 -11.22 5.32
CA GLN A 215 -17.54 -11.71 6.32
C GLN A 215 -17.97 -11.40 7.76
N PHE A 216 -18.79 -10.38 8.03
CA PHE A 216 -19.28 -10.11 9.39
C PHE A 216 -20.13 -11.26 9.94
N TYR A 217 -20.67 -12.11 9.07
CA TYR A 217 -21.50 -13.26 9.42
C TYR A 217 -20.75 -14.59 9.36
N HIS A 218 -19.48 -14.59 8.93
CA HIS A 218 -18.69 -15.79 8.68
C HIS A 218 -17.31 -15.71 9.38
N GLY A 219 -16.72 -16.84 9.76
CA GLY A 219 -15.46 -16.83 10.51
C GLY A 219 -15.65 -16.27 11.93
N CYS A 220 -15.12 -15.07 12.20
CA CYS A 220 -15.32 -14.36 13.48
C CYS A 220 -16.45 -13.33 13.35
N ILE A 221 -17.60 -13.65 13.95
CA ILE A 221 -18.80 -12.81 13.86
C ILE A 221 -18.51 -11.38 14.34
N GLY A 222 -18.87 -10.41 13.52
CA GLY A 222 -18.69 -8.98 13.80
C GLY A 222 -17.26 -8.47 13.62
N SER A 223 -16.39 -9.24 12.97
CA SER A 223 -15.02 -8.84 12.67
C SER A 223 -14.64 -9.11 11.23
N ILE A 224 -13.41 -8.68 10.86
CA ILE A 224 -12.82 -8.90 9.55
C ILE A 224 -11.47 -9.59 9.78
N ALA A 225 -11.22 -10.66 9.02
CA ALA A 225 -9.97 -11.39 9.06
C ALA A 225 -8.79 -10.56 8.54
N GLU A 226 -7.60 -11.00 8.88
CA GLU A 226 -6.33 -10.43 8.43
C GLU A 226 -6.14 -10.61 6.93
N ILE A 227 -6.25 -11.87 6.49
CA ILE A 227 -5.97 -12.32 5.13
C ILE A 227 -7.03 -13.27 4.62
N PHE A 228 -7.08 -13.39 3.30
CA PHE A 228 -7.94 -14.27 2.54
C PHE A 228 -7.12 -14.96 1.44
N ASP A 229 -7.59 -16.13 0.98
CA ASP A 229 -7.05 -16.72 -0.24
C ASP A 229 -7.17 -15.72 -1.42
N GLY A 230 -6.12 -15.68 -2.24
CA GLY A 230 -6.04 -14.77 -3.38
C GLY A 230 -7.05 -15.09 -4.47
N ASP A 231 -7.33 -16.38 -4.66
CA ASP A 231 -8.35 -16.85 -5.61
C ASP A 231 -9.67 -17.20 -4.92
N GLU A 232 -10.74 -17.30 -5.72
CA GLU A 232 -12.05 -17.74 -5.27
C GLU A 232 -11.94 -19.12 -4.56
N PRO A 233 -12.65 -19.33 -3.44
CA PRO A 233 -13.75 -18.51 -2.93
C PRO A 233 -13.33 -17.41 -1.93
N HIS A 234 -12.06 -17.00 -1.91
CA HIS A 234 -11.52 -16.00 -0.98
C HIS A 234 -11.75 -16.37 0.49
N THR A 235 -11.47 -17.64 0.84
CA THR A 235 -11.60 -18.15 2.21
C THR A 235 -10.78 -17.30 3.18
N SER A 236 -11.35 -16.94 4.33
CA SER A 236 -10.60 -16.24 5.39
C SER A 236 -9.53 -17.15 6.00
N ARG A 237 -8.35 -16.57 6.23
CA ARG A 237 -7.15 -17.23 6.74
C ARG A 237 -6.51 -16.37 7.84
N GLY A 238 -5.39 -16.83 8.38
CA GLY A 238 -4.59 -16.06 9.35
C GLY A 238 -5.37 -15.69 10.61
N CYS A 239 -5.15 -14.48 11.13
CA CYS A 239 -5.90 -13.97 12.27
C CYS A 239 -7.37 -13.69 11.89
N TYR A 240 -8.31 -14.31 12.61
CA TYR A 240 -9.75 -14.23 12.30
C TYR A 240 -10.40 -12.88 12.61
N ALA A 241 -9.78 -12.07 13.48
CA ALA A 241 -10.29 -10.77 13.91
C ALA A 241 -9.11 -9.81 14.05
N GLN A 242 -8.91 -8.98 13.03
CA GLN A 242 -7.66 -8.24 12.91
C GLN A 242 -7.88 -6.72 12.87
N ALA A 243 -7.16 -6.02 13.76
CA ALA A 243 -7.42 -4.61 14.07
C ALA A 243 -7.28 -3.70 12.84
N TRP A 244 -6.23 -3.89 12.03
CA TRP A 244 -6.02 -3.07 10.83
C TRP A 244 -7.09 -3.28 9.75
N SER A 245 -7.68 -4.46 9.65
CA SER A 245 -8.67 -4.80 8.62
C SER A 245 -9.99 -4.14 8.97
N VAL A 246 -10.40 -4.28 10.24
CA VAL A 246 -11.59 -3.58 10.76
C VAL A 246 -11.39 -2.06 10.71
N GLY A 247 -10.24 -1.57 11.16
CA GLY A 247 -9.92 -0.14 11.22
C GLY A 247 -9.97 0.52 9.85
N GLU A 248 -9.28 -0.02 8.85
CA GLU A 248 -9.21 0.57 7.51
C GLU A 248 -10.57 0.54 6.79
N ILE A 249 -11.36 -0.51 6.96
CA ILE A 249 -12.70 -0.58 6.37
C ILE A 249 -13.65 0.43 7.02
N LEU A 250 -13.61 0.56 8.35
CA LEU A 250 -14.40 1.57 9.06
C LEU A 250 -13.99 2.99 8.66
N ARG A 251 -12.67 3.27 8.60
CA ARG A 251 -12.12 4.55 8.16
C ARG A 251 -12.64 4.92 6.78
N ALA A 252 -12.39 4.07 5.78
CA ALA A 252 -12.80 4.33 4.40
C ALA A 252 -14.32 4.44 4.25
N TYR A 253 -15.11 3.61 4.97
CA TYR A 253 -16.56 3.72 4.94
C TYR A 253 -17.05 5.07 5.51
N THR A 254 -16.49 5.51 6.63
CA THR A 254 -16.89 6.75 7.30
C THR A 254 -16.42 8.00 6.56
N GLU A 255 -15.22 7.98 5.99
CA GLU A 255 -14.59 9.14 5.36
C GLU A 255 -14.98 9.27 3.87
N ASP A 256 -15.01 8.16 3.13
CA ASP A 256 -15.08 8.18 1.66
C ASP A 256 -16.45 7.80 1.09
N ILE A 257 -17.30 7.12 1.87
CA ILE A 257 -18.59 6.58 1.38
C ILE A 257 -19.77 7.25 2.07
N LEU A 258 -19.84 7.17 3.40
CA LEU A 258 -20.98 7.64 4.20
C LEU A 258 -21.32 9.12 3.98
N PRO A 259 -20.37 10.06 3.82
CA PRO A 259 -20.70 11.48 3.62
C PRO A 259 -21.41 11.79 2.31
N TYR A 260 -21.37 10.85 1.35
CA TYR A 260 -21.87 11.03 -0.02
C TYR A 260 -23.02 10.08 -0.38
N LYS A 261 -23.51 9.27 0.58
CA LYS A 261 -24.65 8.37 0.40
C LYS A 261 -25.99 9.10 0.33
#